data_AF-A0A3D0QD24-F1
#
_entry.id   AF-A0A3D0QD24-F1
#
_cell.length_a   1.000
_cell.length_b   1.000
_cell.length_c   1.000
_cell.angle_alpha   90.00
_cell.angle_beta   90.00
_cell.angle_gamma   90.00
#
_symmetry.space_group_name_H-M   'P 1'
#
loop_
_entity.id
_entity.type
_entity.pdbx_description
1 polymer ?
#
loop_
_entity_poly.entity_id
_entity_poly.type
_entity_poly.pdbx_seq_one_letter_code
_entity_poly.pdbx_strand_id
1 'polypeptide(L)'
;MKQLTNAAILCILFFSSVQAQPSEQKAIEFAKRLSVSLLDSTLPQARFSEWLAGLVGDSAIVQWELNDCGEQTGDSAIDNHRDIPICVGVDVTLPDHRKLGIMINVGTHDKGLVGEPAVFDMYLESEGKFRTMRRLGDLERTLRKSLR
;
A
#
# COMPACT_ATOMS: atom_id res chain seq x y z
N MET A 1 29.52 54.17 -33.66
CA MET A 1 29.90 52.78 -34.02
C MET A 1 30.71 52.17 -32.90
N LYS A 2 30.14 51.18 -32.19
CA LYS A 2 30.73 49.90 -31.76
C LYS A 2 29.93 49.41 -30.55
N GLN A 3 29.17 48.35 -30.81
CA GLN A 3 28.35 47.65 -29.84
C GLN A 3 29.26 46.86 -28.90
N LEU A 4 28.92 46.81 -27.61
CA LEU A 4 29.46 45.83 -26.68
C LEU A 4 28.29 44.98 -26.21
N THR A 5 28.39 43.71 -26.58
CA THR A 5 27.39 42.66 -26.51
C THR A 5 27.10 42.22 -25.09
N ASN A 6 25.81 42.03 -24.82
CA ASN A 6 25.24 41.34 -23.67
C ASN A 6 25.91 39.97 -23.44
N ALA A 7 26.30 39.69 -22.20
CA ALA A 7 26.56 38.33 -21.73
C ALA A 7 25.58 38.02 -20.60
N ALA A 8 24.40 37.51 -20.98
CA ALA A 8 23.45 36.94 -20.03
C ALA A 8 23.93 35.53 -19.66
N ILE A 9 24.45 35.37 -18.45
CA ILE A 9 24.81 34.06 -17.89
C ILE A 9 23.51 33.36 -17.50
N LEU A 10 23.06 32.44 -18.36
CA LEU A 10 21.91 31.56 -18.09
C LEU A 10 22.41 30.36 -17.26
N CYS A 11 22.44 30.51 -15.93
CA CYS A 11 22.63 29.37 -15.01
C CYS A 11 21.36 28.52 -15.03
N ILE A 12 21.30 27.52 -15.90
CA ILE A 12 20.29 26.46 -15.84
C ILE A 12 20.65 25.57 -14.65
N LEU A 13 19.99 25.80 -13.51
CA LEU A 13 20.02 24.89 -12.37
C LEU A 13 19.29 23.60 -12.80
N PHE A 14 20.06 22.55 -13.06
CA PHE A 14 19.53 21.19 -13.12
C PHE A 14 19.06 20.81 -11.71
N PHE A 15 17.83 21.16 -11.36
CA PHE A 15 17.12 20.51 -10.27
C PHE A 15 16.82 19.10 -10.75
N SER A 16 17.72 18.16 -10.47
CA SER A 16 17.34 16.75 -10.42
C SER A 16 16.26 16.64 -9.35
N SER A 17 15.00 16.54 -9.77
CA SER A 17 13.91 16.18 -8.88
C SER A 17 14.15 14.76 -8.41
N VAL A 18 14.92 14.61 -7.31
CA VAL A 18 14.89 13.39 -6.51
C VAL A 18 13.45 13.29 -6.04
N GLN A 19 12.68 12.43 -6.69
CA GLN A 19 11.29 12.20 -6.34
C GLN A 19 11.32 11.53 -4.97
N ALA A 20 11.04 12.30 -3.92
CA ALA A 20 11.09 11.78 -2.56
C ALA A 20 10.07 10.64 -2.42
N GLN A 21 10.46 9.60 -1.68
CA GLN A 21 9.56 8.52 -1.28
C GLN A 21 8.24 9.12 -0.78
N PRO A 22 7.08 8.51 -1.09
CA PRO A 22 5.84 8.93 -0.47
C PRO A 22 6.00 8.77 1.04
N SER A 23 5.62 9.79 1.81
CA SER A 23 5.57 9.63 3.26
C SER A 23 4.60 8.50 3.61
N GLU A 24 4.92 7.74 4.64
CA GLU A 24 4.08 6.64 5.13
C GLU A 24 2.63 7.09 5.33
N GLN A 25 2.43 8.23 5.99
CA GLN A 25 1.10 8.82 6.18
C GLN A 25 0.36 9.04 4.86
N LYS A 26 1.03 9.52 3.81
CA LYS A 26 0.42 9.76 2.50
C LYS A 26 0.04 8.45 1.81
N ALA A 27 0.91 7.42 1.90
CA ALA A 27 0.63 6.10 1.35
C ALA A 27 -0.55 5.43 2.05
N ILE A 28 -0.57 5.45 3.39
CA ILE A 28 -1.66 4.91 4.20
C ILE A 28 -2.99 5.62 3.89
N GLU A 29 -2.99 6.96 3.83
CA GLU A 29 -4.20 7.72 3.46
C GLU A 29 -4.68 7.41 2.04
N PHE A 30 -3.76 7.18 1.10
CA PHE A 30 -4.09 6.74 -0.24
C PHE A 30 -4.77 5.36 -0.20
N ALA A 31 -4.17 4.36 0.45
CA ALA A 31 -4.72 3.01 0.55
C ALA A 31 -6.09 2.98 1.22
N LYS A 32 -6.28 3.71 2.34
CA LYS A 32 -7.56 3.82 3.05
C LYS A 32 -8.69 4.32 2.15
N ARG A 33 -8.39 5.25 1.22
CA ARG A 33 -9.37 5.88 0.33
C ARG A 33 -9.65 5.10 -0.95
N LEU A 34 -8.87 4.06 -1.26
CA LEU A 34 -9.12 3.22 -2.44
C LEU A 34 -10.53 2.66 -2.40
N SER A 35 -11.19 2.60 -3.56
CA SER A 35 -12.44 1.86 -3.64
C SER A 35 -12.14 0.38 -3.50
N VAL A 36 -12.85 -0.32 -2.62
CA VAL A 36 -12.70 -1.77 -2.52
C VAL A 36 -13.12 -2.48 -3.83
N SER A 37 -14.03 -1.88 -4.61
CA SER A 37 -14.41 -2.36 -5.93
C SER A 37 -13.31 -2.24 -7.01
N LEU A 38 -12.34 -1.35 -6.80
CA LEU A 38 -11.14 -1.27 -7.64
C LEU A 38 -10.23 -2.48 -7.40
N LEU A 39 -10.14 -2.92 -6.13
CA LEU A 39 -9.32 -4.05 -5.71
C LEU A 39 -9.99 -5.41 -5.96
N ASP A 40 -11.32 -5.45 -5.88
CA ASP A 40 -12.15 -6.62 -6.16
C ASP A 40 -13.51 -6.16 -6.70
N SER A 41 -13.74 -6.33 -8.00
CA SER A 41 -14.95 -5.86 -8.70
C SER A 41 -16.25 -6.51 -8.24
N THR A 42 -16.20 -7.55 -7.40
CA THR A 42 -17.39 -8.17 -6.80
C THR A 42 -17.89 -7.45 -5.55
N LEU A 43 -17.13 -6.48 -5.04
CA LEU A 43 -17.41 -5.73 -3.82
C LEU A 43 -18.04 -4.35 -4.10
N PRO A 44 -18.70 -3.75 -3.09
CA PRO A 44 -19.36 -2.46 -3.26
C PRO A 44 -18.39 -1.32 -3.57
N GLN A 45 -18.90 -0.23 -4.13
CA GLN A 45 -18.17 1.03 -4.25
C GLN A 45 -18.10 1.73 -2.88
N ALA A 46 -17.23 1.25 -2.00
CA ALA A 46 -16.94 1.83 -0.70
C ALA A 46 -15.43 2.05 -0.54
N ARG A 47 -15.03 2.96 0.35
CA ARG A 47 -13.61 3.12 0.69
C ARG A 47 -13.11 1.88 1.42
N PHE A 48 -11.87 1.49 1.16
CA PHE A 48 -11.26 0.30 1.75
C PHE A 48 -11.29 0.34 3.29
N SER A 49 -10.98 1.48 3.90
CA SER A 49 -11.01 1.62 5.36
C SER A 49 -12.43 1.47 5.94
N GLU A 50 -13.44 2.00 5.27
CA GLU A 50 -14.84 1.94 5.72
C GLU A 50 -15.39 0.51 5.57
N TRP A 51 -15.10 -0.14 4.43
CA TRP A 51 -15.44 -1.54 4.20
C TRP A 51 -14.77 -2.47 5.21
N LEU A 52 -13.47 -2.29 5.47
CA LEU A 52 -12.74 -3.12 6.42
C LEU A 52 -13.29 -2.95 7.83
N ALA A 53 -13.51 -1.71 8.29
CA ALA A 53 -14.09 -1.44 9.60
C ALA A 53 -15.46 -2.10 9.77
N GLY A 54 -16.34 -2.00 8.75
CA GLY A 54 -17.64 -2.67 8.76
C GLY A 54 -17.58 -4.20 8.73
N LEU A 55 -16.47 -4.76 8.26
CA LEU A 55 -16.24 -6.21 8.21
C LEU A 55 -15.71 -6.77 9.53
N VAL A 56 -14.77 -6.08 10.17
CA VAL A 56 -14.06 -6.57 11.36
C VAL A 56 -14.71 -6.11 12.68
N GLY A 57 -15.51 -5.04 12.63
CA GLY A 57 -16.20 -4.46 13.78
C GLY A 57 -15.30 -3.63 14.71
N ASP A 58 -15.92 -2.87 15.60
CA ASP A 58 -15.25 -1.85 16.43
C ASP A 58 -14.30 -2.42 17.50
N SER A 59 -14.43 -3.72 17.82
CA SER A 59 -13.58 -4.38 18.80
C SER A 59 -12.26 -4.91 18.22
N ALA A 60 -12.07 -4.82 16.91
CA ALA A 60 -10.83 -5.24 16.27
C ALA A 60 -9.74 -4.17 16.44
N ILE A 61 -8.50 -4.61 16.65
CA ILE A 61 -7.33 -3.74 16.67
C ILE A 61 -6.78 -3.67 15.25
N VAL A 62 -6.70 -2.48 14.67
CA VAL A 62 -6.26 -2.25 13.29
C VAL A 62 -4.97 -1.42 13.30
N GLN A 63 -3.92 -1.94 12.67
CA GLN A 63 -2.61 -1.30 12.50
C GLN A 63 -2.28 -1.16 11.02
N TRP A 64 -1.68 -0.04 10.64
CA TRP A 64 -1.32 0.27 9.27
C TRP A 64 0.17 0.55 9.19
N GLU A 65 0.81 0.11 8.12
CA GLU A 65 2.22 0.37 7.86
C GLU A 65 2.50 0.51 6.36
N LEU A 66 3.55 1.25 6.03
CA LEU A 66 4.16 1.22 4.69
C LEU A 66 5.34 0.26 4.73
N ASN A 67 5.33 -0.76 3.87
CA ASN A 67 6.42 -1.72 3.72
C ASN A 67 6.76 -1.96 2.23
N ASP A 68 7.72 -2.85 2.00
CA ASP A 68 8.32 -3.19 0.72
C ASP A 68 7.65 -4.41 0.04
N CYS A 69 6.44 -4.77 0.47
CA CYS A 69 5.74 -5.99 0.05
C CYS A 69 6.51 -7.31 0.37
N GLY A 70 7.53 -7.28 1.23
CA GLY A 70 8.39 -8.44 1.51
C GLY A 70 9.44 -8.72 0.42
N GLU A 71 9.71 -7.74 -0.45
CA GLU A 71 10.60 -7.91 -1.60
C GLU A 71 12.05 -7.50 -1.35
N GLN A 72 12.38 -6.79 -0.26
CA GLN A 72 13.78 -6.57 0.12
C GLN A 72 14.42 -7.88 0.57
N THR A 73 15.68 -8.05 0.16
CA THR A 73 16.48 -9.22 0.55
C THR A 73 17.31 -8.96 1.81
N GLY A 74 17.46 -7.70 2.20
CA GLY A 74 18.36 -7.26 3.26
C GLY A 74 19.81 -7.09 2.78
N ASP A 75 20.10 -7.38 1.51
CA ASP A 75 21.38 -7.09 0.88
C ASP A 75 21.31 -5.77 0.11
N SER A 76 21.94 -4.73 0.67
CA SER A 76 22.01 -3.41 0.04
C SER A 76 22.60 -3.41 -1.37
N ALA A 77 23.49 -4.34 -1.71
CA ALA A 77 24.07 -4.42 -3.05
C ALA A 77 23.06 -4.91 -4.09
N ILE A 78 22.05 -5.67 -3.66
CA ILE A 78 20.95 -6.13 -4.51
C ILE A 78 19.80 -5.11 -4.49
N ASP A 79 19.43 -4.65 -3.30
CA ASP A 79 18.22 -3.85 -3.09
C ASP A 79 18.35 -2.42 -3.65
N ASN A 80 19.55 -1.80 -3.60
CA ASN A 80 19.77 -0.45 -4.11
C ASN A 80 19.68 -0.32 -5.65
N HIS A 81 19.61 -1.44 -6.38
CA HIS A 81 19.54 -1.45 -7.84
C HIS A 81 18.16 -1.85 -8.38
N ARG A 82 17.18 -2.04 -7.49
CA ARG A 82 15.82 -2.46 -7.86
C ARG A 82 14.82 -1.39 -7.46
N ASP A 83 13.88 -1.12 -8.36
CA ASP A 83 12.69 -0.33 -8.04
C ASP A 83 11.67 -1.25 -7.34
N ILE A 84 11.83 -1.40 -6.03
CA ILE A 84 11.06 -2.35 -5.21
C ILE A 84 9.61 -1.84 -5.07
N PRO A 85 8.60 -2.71 -5.15
CA PRO A 85 7.23 -2.30 -4.90
C PRO A 85 7.04 -1.78 -3.47
N ILE A 86 6.11 -0.85 -3.29
CA ILE A 86 5.67 -0.41 -1.97
C ILE A 86 4.26 -0.91 -1.72
N CYS A 87 4.06 -1.48 -0.53
CA CYS A 87 2.77 -1.94 -0.06
C CYS A 87 2.34 -1.15 1.16
N VAL A 88 1.05 -0.83 1.22
CA VAL A 88 0.44 -0.51 2.51
C VAL A 88 -0.13 -1.79 3.09
N GLY A 89 0.44 -2.20 4.22
CA GLY A 89 -0.05 -3.29 5.04
C GLY A 89 -1.15 -2.81 5.98
N VAL A 90 -2.15 -3.64 6.18
CA VAL A 90 -3.06 -3.55 7.32
C VAL A 90 -3.09 -4.87 8.06
N ASP A 91 -2.70 -4.83 9.32
CA ASP A 91 -2.82 -5.94 10.25
C ASP A 91 -4.01 -5.70 11.18
N VAL A 92 -4.86 -6.71 11.28
CA VAL A 92 -6.05 -6.69 12.12
C VAL A 92 -5.99 -7.84 13.10
N THR A 93 -6.07 -7.53 14.38
CA THR A 93 -6.33 -8.53 15.43
C THR A 93 -7.82 -8.54 15.75
N LEU A 94 -8.49 -9.66 15.48
CA LEU A 94 -9.90 -9.87 15.76
C LEU A 94 -10.13 -10.20 17.25
N PRO A 95 -11.35 -10.01 17.79
CA PRO A 95 -11.66 -10.31 19.19
C PRO A 95 -11.44 -11.77 19.60
N ASP A 96 -11.50 -12.70 18.64
CA ASP A 96 -11.24 -14.12 18.83
C ASP A 96 -9.77 -14.50 18.61
N HIS A 97 -8.86 -13.51 18.64
CA HIS A 97 -7.41 -13.64 18.47
C HIS A 97 -6.93 -14.09 17.09
N ARG A 98 -7.83 -14.25 16.11
CA ARG A 98 -7.41 -14.41 14.71
C ARG A 98 -6.73 -13.13 14.22
N LYS A 99 -5.75 -13.29 13.34
CA LYS A 99 -5.05 -12.17 12.71
C LYS A 99 -5.29 -12.15 11.22
N LEU A 100 -5.61 -10.98 10.69
CA LEU A 100 -5.78 -10.75 9.26
C LEU A 100 -4.69 -9.78 8.82
N GLY A 101 -3.89 -10.17 7.83
CA GLY A 101 -2.99 -9.26 7.13
C GLY A 101 -3.50 -9.03 5.70
N ILE A 102 -3.51 -7.78 5.25
CA ILE A 102 -3.78 -7.42 3.84
C ILE A 102 -2.68 -6.47 3.40
N MET A 103 -1.98 -6.80 2.32
CA MET A 103 -0.99 -5.94 1.70
C MET A 103 -1.51 -5.44 0.36
N ILE A 104 -1.59 -4.13 0.19
CA ILE A 104 -2.01 -3.48 -1.06
C ILE A 104 -0.79 -2.85 -1.69
N ASN A 105 -0.39 -3.29 -2.88
CA ASN A 105 0.60 -2.59 -3.68
C ASN A 105 0.03 -1.23 -4.09
N VAL A 106 0.78 -0.17 -3.81
CA VAL A 106 0.37 1.22 -4.11
C VAL A 106 1.38 1.95 -5.01
N GLY A 107 2.42 1.26 -5.48
CA GLY A 107 3.44 1.81 -6.35
C GLY A 107 4.82 1.21 -6.12
N THR A 108 5.85 2.03 -6.28
CA THR A 108 7.24 1.59 -6.11
C THR A 108 8.07 2.62 -5.34
N HIS A 109 9.25 2.20 -4.87
CA HIS A 109 10.18 3.07 -4.17
C HIS A 109 10.58 4.24 -5.08
N ASP A 110 11.14 4.02 -6.26
CA ASP A 110 11.72 5.12 -7.05
C ASP A 110 10.68 6.06 -7.66
N LYS A 111 9.45 5.57 -7.89
CA LYS A 111 8.39 6.33 -8.59
C LYS A 111 7.30 6.84 -7.66
N GLY A 112 7.24 6.34 -6.43
CA GLY A 112 6.21 6.65 -5.45
C GLY A 112 4.85 6.01 -5.77
N LEU A 113 3.76 6.70 -5.45
CA LEU A 113 2.39 6.19 -5.61
C LEU A 113 1.96 6.22 -7.09
N VAL A 114 2.25 5.14 -7.82
CA VAL A 114 1.99 5.00 -9.27
C VAL A 114 1.47 3.61 -9.59
N GLY A 115 0.89 3.44 -10.78
CA GLY A 115 0.32 2.16 -11.22
C GLY A 115 -1.09 1.93 -10.70
N GLU A 116 -1.68 0.80 -11.08
CA GLU A 116 -2.99 0.37 -10.61
C GLU A 116 -2.83 -0.37 -9.27
N PRO A 117 -3.43 0.12 -8.18
CA PRO A 117 -3.36 -0.55 -6.89
C PRO A 117 -4.00 -1.94 -6.94
N ALA A 118 -3.36 -2.91 -6.31
CA ALA A 118 -3.85 -4.29 -6.26
C ALA A 118 -3.52 -4.94 -4.92
N VAL A 119 -4.33 -5.91 -4.51
CA VAL A 119 -3.98 -6.78 -3.37
C VAL A 119 -2.76 -7.60 -3.78
N PHE A 120 -1.66 -7.38 -3.07
CA PHE A 120 -0.40 -8.08 -3.26
C PHE A 120 -0.42 -9.43 -2.54
N ASP A 121 -0.80 -9.41 -1.27
CA ASP A 121 -1.01 -10.62 -0.46
C ASP A 121 -2.10 -10.38 0.59
N MET A 122 -2.69 -11.47 1.08
CA MET A 122 -3.67 -11.43 2.14
C MET A 122 -3.78 -12.80 2.81
N TYR A 123 -3.80 -12.80 4.14
CA TYR A 123 -3.90 -14.02 4.93
C TYR A 123 -4.81 -13.86 6.15
N LEU A 124 -5.40 -14.96 6.59
CA LEU A 124 -6.03 -15.11 7.89
C LEU A 124 -5.27 -16.17 8.68
N GLU A 125 -4.72 -15.77 9.83
CA GLU A 125 -4.10 -16.65 10.80
C GLU A 125 -5.11 -17.04 11.89
N SER A 126 -5.20 -18.34 12.18
CA SER A 126 -5.97 -18.89 13.29
C SER A 126 -5.20 -20.06 13.90
N GLU A 127 -4.95 -20.03 15.21
CA GLU A 127 -4.23 -21.11 15.92
C GLU A 127 -2.87 -21.45 15.28
N GLY A 128 -2.12 -20.43 14.83
CA GLY A 128 -0.83 -20.59 14.15
C GLY A 128 -0.91 -21.13 12.72
N LYS A 129 -2.11 -21.33 12.17
CA LYS A 129 -2.32 -21.75 10.78
C LYS A 129 -2.67 -20.56 9.92
N PHE A 130 -1.89 -20.36 8.87
CA PHE A 130 -2.11 -19.32 7.87
C PHE A 130 -2.99 -19.85 6.73
N ARG A 131 -4.00 -19.07 6.37
CA ARG A 131 -4.80 -19.27 5.17
C ARG A 131 -4.71 -18.04 4.28
N THR A 132 -3.93 -18.15 3.21
CA THR A 132 -3.86 -17.12 2.16
C THR A 132 -5.16 -17.06 1.37
N MET A 133 -5.56 -15.85 1.00
CA MET A 133 -6.74 -15.57 0.18
C MET A 133 -6.35 -14.61 -0.94
N ARG A 134 -6.94 -14.81 -2.14
CA ARG A 134 -6.60 -14.01 -3.32
C ARG A 134 -7.60 -12.88 -3.61
N ARG A 135 -8.77 -12.90 -2.98
CA ARG A 135 -9.88 -11.99 -3.26
C ARG A 135 -10.50 -11.46 -1.97
N LEU A 136 -10.74 -10.17 -1.92
CA LEU A 136 -11.37 -9.51 -0.76
C LEU A 136 -12.79 -10.05 -0.53
N GLY A 137 -13.50 -10.44 -1.59
CA GLY A 137 -14.80 -11.09 -1.47
C GLY A 137 -14.76 -12.47 -0.80
N ASP A 138 -13.65 -13.22 -0.91
CA ASP A 138 -13.46 -14.48 -0.19
C ASP A 138 -13.22 -14.25 1.30
N LEU A 139 -12.45 -13.20 1.63
CA LEU A 139 -12.24 -12.76 3.00
C LEU A 139 -13.58 -12.38 3.65
N GLU A 140 -14.36 -11.52 2.98
CA GLU A 140 -15.66 -11.07 3.49
C GLU A 140 -16.59 -12.26 3.80
N ARG A 141 -16.70 -13.20 2.86
CA ARG A 141 -17.49 -14.42 3.08
C ARG A 141 -16.96 -15.27 4.24
N THR A 142 -15.64 -15.33 4.41
CA THR A 142 -15.00 -16.13 5.45
C THR A 142 -15.28 -15.52 6.83
N LEU A 143 -15.06 -14.23 7.02
CA LEU A 143 -15.27 -13.56 8.30
C LEU A 143 -16.75 -13.53 8.69
N ARG A 144 -17.67 -13.26 7.75
CA ARG A 144 -19.11 -13.27 8.02
C ARG A 144 -19.66 -14.63 8.44
N LYS A 145 -19.07 -15.73 7.98
CA LYS A 145 -19.46 -17.09 8.42
C LYS A 145 -19.03 -17.38 9.85
N SER A 146 -17.91 -16.81 10.30
CA SER A 146 -17.39 -17.01 11.67
C SER A 146 -18.06 -16.15 12.74
N LEU A 147 -18.79 -15.10 12.34
CA LEU A 147 -19.53 -14.21 13.23
C LEU A 147 -20.99 -14.64 13.48
N ARG A 148 -21.40 -15.79 12.91
CA ARG A 148 -22.70 -16.42 13.14
C ARG A 148 -22.54 -17.64 14.02
#